data_AF-A0A0S8I0X6-F1
#
_entry.id   AF-A0A0S8I0X6-F1
#
_cell.length_a   1.000
_cell.length_b   1.000
_cell.length_c   1.000
_cell.angle_alpha   90.00
_cell.angle_beta   90.00
_cell.angle_gamma   90.00
#
_symmetry.space_group_name_H-M   'P 1'
#
loop_
_entity.id
_entity.type
_entity.pdbx_description
1 polymer ?
#
loop_
_entity_poly.entity_id
_entity_poly.type
_entity_poly.pdbx_seq_one_letter_code
_entity_poly.pdbx_strand_id
1 'polypeptide(L)'
;RLQKHGILGERTIVVHAVHVDAREIELLADSRTWVTHQPRSNMNNGVGISDVESMMRAGVRVCLGNDGFSNAMWEEWKTAYLVHKVWQRDPRRMPGDKIVEMAIDNNGALAGMFFPEAPIGMIKPGAYADLMMVDYYPTTPLTEGNLPWHILFGFHSSMVTTTIVAGRLLMRDRQLLTLDEKEISARAQELVPDVWERYQSFVPDD
;
A
#
# COMPACT_ATOMS: atom_id res chain seq x y z
N ARG A 1 -20.34 -1.94 -16.74
CA ARG A 1 -21.09 -0.68 -16.45
C ARG A 1 -20.16 0.54 -16.46
N LEU A 2 -19.11 0.57 -15.64
CA LEU A 2 -18.20 1.73 -15.50
C LEU A 2 -17.59 2.18 -16.83
N GLN A 3 -17.08 1.25 -17.65
CA GLN A 3 -16.58 1.55 -18.99
C GLN A 3 -17.62 2.23 -19.89
N LYS A 4 -18.85 1.73 -19.93
CA LYS A 4 -19.95 2.28 -20.75
C LYS A 4 -20.27 3.73 -20.40
N HIS A 5 -20.05 4.12 -19.15
CA HIS A 5 -20.27 5.48 -18.66
C HIS A 5 -19.00 6.35 -18.69
N GLY A 6 -17.89 5.86 -19.26
CA GLY A 6 -16.64 6.61 -19.33
C GLY A 6 -15.99 6.87 -17.97
N ILE A 7 -16.31 6.05 -16.96
CA ILE A 7 -15.73 6.20 -15.61
C ILE A 7 -14.33 5.59 -15.55
N LEU A 8 -14.06 4.50 -16.26
CA LEU A 8 -12.71 3.94 -16.32
C LEU A 8 -11.80 4.85 -17.15
N GLY A 9 -10.55 4.99 -16.74
CA GLY A 9 -9.61 5.94 -17.32
C GLY A 9 -8.40 6.18 -16.44
N GLU A 10 -7.44 6.96 -16.95
CA GLU A 10 -6.20 7.31 -16.23
C GLU A 10 -6.42 7.98 -14.87
N ARG A 11 -7.58 8.63 -14.67
CA ARG A 11 -7.96 9.32 -13.43
C ARG A 11 -8.79 8.48 -12.47
N THR A 12 -8.89 7.17 -12.72
CA THR A 12 -9.70 6.24 -11.94
C THR A 12 -8.82 5.23 -11.23
N ILE A 13 -9.15 5.00 -9.96
CA ILE A 13 -8.53 3.98 -9.13
C ILE A 13 -9.61 2.95 -8.80
N VAL A 14 -9.44 1.73 -9.32
CA VAL A 14 -10.24 0.57 -8.93
C VAL A 14 -9.57 -0.08 -7.73
N VAL A 15 -10.30 -0.14 -6.63
CA VAL A 15 -9.80 -0.68 -5.36
C VAL A 15 -10.13 -2.17 -5.28
N HIS A 16 -9.23 -2.97 -4.70
CA HIS A 16 -9.30 -4.43 -4.55
C HIS A 16 -9.18 -5.21 -5.86
N ALA A 17 -10.09 -5.02 -6.82
CA ALA A 17 -10.17 -5.80 -8.06
C ALA A 17 -10.08 -7.34 -7.85
N VAL A 18 -10.74 -7.86 -6.80
CA VAL A 18 -10.67 -9.28 -6.42
C VAL A 18 -11.39 -10.17 -7.44
N HIS A 19 -12.54 -9.71 -7.92
CA HIS A 19 -13.39 -10.43 -8.86
C HIS A 19 -13.39 -9.71 -10.21
N VAL A 20 -12.28 -9.83 -10.95
CA VAL A 20 -12.17 -9.38 -12.33
C VAL A 20 -11.87 -10.57 -13.23
N ASP A 21 -12.57 -10.66 -14.36
CA ASP A 21 -12.27 -11.66 -15.39
C ASP A 21 -11.23 -11.15 -16.40
N ALA A 22 -10.80 -12.01 -17.33
CA ALA A 22 -9.80 -11.65 -18.34
C ALA A 22 -10.20 -10.46 -19.21
N ARG A 23 -11.50 -10.34 -19.57
CA ARG A 23 -12.00 -9.23 -20.37
C ARG A 23 -12.01 -7.94 -19.56
N GLU A 24 -12.35 -8.01 -18.28
CA GLU A 24 -12.31 -6.85 -17.39
C GLU A 24 -10.87 -6.38 -17.14
N ILE A 25 -9.90 -7.31 -17.05
CA ILE A 25 -8.48 -6.97 -17.00
C ILE A 25 -8.04 -6.23 -18.27
N GLU A 26 -8.42 -6.70 -19.46
CA GLU A 26 -8.15 -6.00 -20.73
C GLU A 26 -8.74 -4.59 -20.73
N LEU A 27 -9.99 -4.43 -20.28
CA LEU A 27 -10.61 -3.11 -20.18
C LEU A 27 -9.86 -2.17 -19.22
N LEU A 28 -9.37 -2.67 -18.09
CA LEU A 28 -8.58 -1.88 -17.14
C LEU A 28 -7.23 -1.46 -17.76
N ALA A 29 -6.59 -2.35 -18.52
CA ALA A 29 -5.35 -2.07 -19.22
C ALA A 29 -5.55 -1.03 -20.34
N ASP A 30 -6.52 -1.24 -21.22
CA ASP A 30 -6.82 -0.37 -22.36
C ASP A 30 -7.23 1.04 -21.91
N SER A 31 -8.02 1.13 -20.84
CA SER A 31 -8.41 2.41 -20.24
C SER A 31 -7.31 3.05 -19.40
N ARG A 32 -6.19 2.35 -19.18
CA ARG A 32 -5.09 2.77 -18.29
C ARG A 32 -5.57 3.08 -16.87
N THR A 33 -6.61 2.39 -16.43
CA THR A 33 -7.15 2.53 -15.08
C THR A 33 -6.13 2.01 -14.06
N TRP A 34 -5.99 2.70 -12.95
CA TRP A 34 -5.16 2.22 -11.84
C TRP A 34 -5.91 1.16 -11.05
N VAL A 35 -5.20 0.14 -10.59
CA VAL A 35 -5.72 -0.83 -9.63
C VAL A 35 -4.92 -0.72 -8.36
N THR A 36 -5.54 -0.85 -7.20
CA THR A 36 -4.84 -1.01 -5.92
C THR A 36 -5.16 -2.39 -5.35
N HIS A 37 -4.16 -3.09 -4.83
CA HIS A 37 -4.28 -4.38 -4.17
C HIS A 37 -4.18 -4.21 -2.64
N GLN A 38 -5.09 -4.82 -1.89
CA GLN A 38 -5.22 -4.71 -0.43
C GLN A 38 -5.19 -6.10 0.19
N PRO A 39 -4.01 -6.75 0.27
CA PRO A 39 -3.92 -8.17 0.60
C PRO A 39 -4.49 -8.48 1.98
N ARG A 40 -4.15 -7.69 3.02
CA ARG A 40 -4.63 -7.96 4.38
C ARG A 40 -6.13 -7.68 4.55
N SER A 41 -6.65 -6.61 3.96
CA SER A 41 -8.09 -6.32 3.98
C SER A 41 -8.89 -7.43 3.28
N ASN A 42 -8.43 -7.89 2.12
CA ASN A 42 -9.07 -8.97 1.39
C ASN A 42 -9.09 -10.29 2.19
N MET A 43 -7.98 -10.61 2.86
CA MET A 43 -7.90 -11.75 3.78
C MET A 43 -8.84 -11.60 4.97
N ASN A 44 -8.87 -10.42 5.61
CA ASN A 44 -9.73 -10.12 6.74
C ASN A 44 -11.22 -10.31 6.40
N ASN A 45 -11.64 -9.83 5.23
CA ASN A 45 -13.03 -9.86 4.80
C ASN A 45 -13.43 -11.19 4.14
N GLY A 46 -12.49 -12.13 3.95
CA GLY A 46 -12.76 -13.44 3.36
C GLY A 46 -13.23 -13.39 1.90
N VAL A 47 -12.85 -12.35 1.15
CA VAL A 47 -13.37 -12.10 -0.21
C VAL A 47 -12.54 -12.76 -1.32
N GLY A 48 -11.40 -13.36 -0.98
CA GLY A 48 -10.47 -13.96 -1.94
C GLY A 48 -9.27 -13.04 -2.26
N ILE A 49 -8.53 -13.35 -3.31
CA ILE A 49 -7.30 -12.62 -3.68
C ILE A 49 -7.35 -12.23 -5.16
N SER A 50 -7.06 -10.96 -5.44
CA SER A 50 -6.99 -10.40 -6.79
C SER A 50 -5.88 -11.08 -7.60
N ASP A 51 -6.10 -11.33 -8.91
CA ASP A 51 -5.07 -11.88 -9.79
C ASP A 51 -4.08 -10.79 -10.26
N VAL A 52 -3.30 -10.31 -9.32
CA VAL A 52 -2.35 -9.19 -9.50
C VAL A 52 -1.33 -9.47 -10.59
N GLU A 53 -0.73 -10.67 -10.61
CA GLU A 53 0.30 -10.97 -11.60
C GLU A 53 -0.27 -11.01 -13.03
N SER A 54 -1.51 -11.50 -13.22
CA SER A 54 -2.17 -11.44 -14.54
C SER A 54 -2.50 -10.02 -14.95
N MET A 55 -3.01 -9.19 -14.04
CA MET A 55 -3.27 -7.78 -14.28
C MET A 55 -1.99 -7.04 -14.73
N MET A 56 -0.88 -7.22 -13.99
CA MET A 56 0.40 -6.59 -14.34
C MET A 56 0.94 -7.10 -15.69
N ARG A 57 0.82 -8.41 -15.99
CA ARG A 57 1.20 -8.97 -17.30
C ARG A 57 0.40 -8.38 -18.46
N ALA A 58 -0.87 -8.05 -18.24
CA ALA A 58 -1.74 -7.42 -19.22
C ALA A 58 -1.49 -5.89 -19.38
N GLY A 59 -0.59 -5.31 -18.56
CA GLY A 59 -0.27 -3.88 -18.60
C GLY A 59 -1.10 -3.00 -17.67
N VAL A 60 -1.91 -3.60 -16.78
CA VAL A 60 -2.60 -2.85 -15.72
C VAL A 60 -1.57 -2.37 -14.70
N ARG A 61 -1.61 -1.09 -14.36
CA ARG A 61 -0.76 -0.51 -13.31
C ARG A 61 -1.37 -0.81 -11.94
N VAL A 62 -0.80 -1.80 -11.27
CA VAL A 62 -1.27 -2.24 -9.95
C VAL A 62 -0.39 -1.65 -8.84
N CYS A 63 -1.03 -0.94 -7.94
CA CYS A 63 -0.50 -0.33 -6.72
C CYS A 63 -0.71 -1.26 -5.52
N LEU A 64 0.01 -1.02 -4.41
CA LEU A 64 -0.20 -1.71 -3.14
C LEU A 64 -0.75 -0.75 -2.09
N GLY A 65 -1.84 -1.13 -1.42
CA GLY A 65 -2.48 -0.35 -0.37
C GLY A 65 -2.83 -1.19 0.87
N ASN A 66 -3.08 -0.49 1.98
CA ASN A 66 -3.45 -1.08 3.27
C ASN A 66 -4.95 -0.97 3.59
N ASP A 67 -5.73 -0.34 2.70
CA ASP A 67 -7.14 -0.02 2.92
C ASP A 67 -7.32 0.91 4.13
N GLY A 68 -7.99 0.45 5.19
CA GLY A 68 -8.04 1.09 6.51
C GLY A 68 -7.48 0.20 7.61
N PHE A 69 -6.67 -0.81 7.28
CA PHE A 69 -6.37 -1.90 8.23
C PHE A 69 -5.24 -1.54 9.21
N SER A 70 -4.07 -1.15 8.70
CA SER A 70 -2.98 -0.62 9.53
C SER A 70 -2.05 0.25 8.70
N ASN A 71 -1.34 1.19 9.31
CA ASN A 71 -0.38 2.05 8.61
C ASN A 71 0.97 1.38 8.29
N ALA A 72 1.15 0.10 8.64
CA ALA A 72 2.41 -0.63 8.46
C ALA A 72 2.52 -1.25 7.05
N MET A 73 2.96 -0.46 6.07
CA MET A 73 3.04 -0.91 4.67
C MET A 73 3.94 -2.14 4.45
N TRP A 74 5.02 -2.33 5.23
CA TRP A 74 5.84 -3.55 5.10
C TRP A 74 5.11 -4.83 5.50
N GLU A 75 4.06 -4.75 6.32
CA GLU A 75 3.20 -5.90 6.59
C GLU A 75 2.31 -6.22 5.37
N GLU A 76 1.92 -5.22 4.59
CA GLU A 76 1.25 -5.45 3.30
C GLU A 76 2.20 -6.10 2.28
N TRP A 77 3.49 -5.73 2.28
CA TRP A 77 4.50 -6.38 1.43
C TRP A 77 4.63 -7.87 1.78
N LYS A 78 4.85 -8.17 3.06
CA LYS A 78 4.95 -9.55 3.57
C LYS A 78 3.70 -10.36 3.26
N THR A 79 2.53 -9.75 3.44
CA THR A 79 1.27 -10.42 3.15
C THR A 79 1.10 -10.68 1.66
N ALA A 80 1.31 -9.69 0.80
CA ALA A 80 1.28 -9.88 -0.66
C ALA A 80 2.24 -11.00 -1.09
N TYR A 81 3.47 -11.00 -0.56
CA TYR A 81 4.47 -12.02 -0.85
C TYR A 81 3.99 -13.44 -0.54
N LEU A 82 3.38 -13.65 0.64
CA LEU A 82 2.99 -14.97 1.11
C LEU A 82 1.64 -15.43 0.56
N VAL A 83 0.65 -14.52 0.53
CA VAL A 83 -0.74 -14.87 0.19
C VAL A 83 -0.87 -15.38 -1.25
N HIS A 84 -0.13 -14.78 -2.18
CA HIS A 84 -0.13 -15.20 -3.58
C HIS A 84 0.52 -16.58 -3.76
N LYS A 85 1.54 -16.92 -2.97
CA LYS A 85 2.18 -18.24 -3.02
C LYS A 85 1.24 -19.35 -2.55
N VAL A 86 0.54 -19.13 -1.43
CA VAL A 86 -0.41 -20.12 -0.92
C VAL A 86 -1.63 -20.23 -1.83
N TRP A 87 -2.16 -19.10 -2.31
CA TRP A 87 -3.31 -19.06 -3.21
C TRP A 87 -3.05 -19.81 -4.52
N GLN A 88 -1.88 -19.61 -5.12
CA GLN A 88 -1.47 -20.25 -6.37
C GLN A 88 -0.77 -21.61 -6.18
N ARG A 89 -0.52 -22.02 -4.93
CA ARG A 89 0.24 -23.22 -4.55
C ARG A 89 1.62 -23.31 -5.26
N ASP A 90 2.29 -22.17 -5.40
CA ASP A 90 3.56 -22.06 -6.12
C ASP A 90 4.49 -21.06 -5.40
N PRO A 91 5.66 -21.50 -4.88
CA PRO A 91 6.57 -20.65 -4.12
C PRO A 91 7.27 -19.57 -4.96
N ARG A 92 7.15 -19.60 -6.28
CA ARG A 92 7.77 -18.62 -7.19
C ARG A 92 6.90 -17.38 -7.41
N ARG A 93 5.63 -17.42 -7.00
CA ARG A 93 4.63 -16.38 -7.24
C ARG A 93 4.86 -15.16 -6.37
N MET A 94 4.59 -13.97 -6.89
CA MET A 94 4.79 -12.69 -6.21
C MET A 94 6.20 -12.55 -5.58
N PRO A 95 7.26 -12.54 -6.40
CA PRO A 95 8.61 -12.28 -5.94
C PRO A 95 8.77 -10.81 -5.46
N GLY A 96 9.85 -10.53 -4.73
CA GLY A 96 10.03 -9.23 -4.05
C GLY A 96 10.16 -8.04 -5.01
N ASP A 97 10.74 -8.25 -6.19
CA ASP A 97 10.80 -7.26 -7.28
C ASP A 97 9.40 -6.85 -7.77
N LYS A 98 8.45 -7.78 -7.90
CA LYS A 98 7.05 -7.46 -8.24
C LYS A 98 6.37 -6.62 -7.16
N ILE A 99 6.70 -6.85 -5.90
CA ILE A 99 6.19 -6.05 -4.79
C ILE A 99 6.77 -4.64 -4.83
N VAL A 100 8.06 -4.47 -5.16
CA VAL A 100 8.66 -3.14 -5.37
C VAL A 100 7.97 -2.40 -6.52
N GLU A 101 7.75 -3.07 -7.65
CA GLU A 101 7.04 -2.49 -8.80
C GLU A 101 5.66 -1.95 -8.39
N MET A 102 4.91 -2.69 -7.56
CA MET A 102 3.62 -2.23 -7.07
C MET A 102 3.73 -1.10 -6.03
N ALA A 103 4.57 -1.30 -5.01
CA ALA A 103 4.53 -0.53 -3.78
C ALA A 103 5.42 0.72 -3.80
N ILE A 104 6.39 0.77 -4.70
CA ILE A 104 7.30 1.91 -4.90
C ILE A 104 7.03 2.54 -6.27
N ASP A 105 7.23 1.80 -7.36
CA ASP A 105 7.21 2.39 -8.70
C ASP A 105 5.79 2.84 -9.10
N ASN A 106 4.81 1.94 -9.02
CA ASN A 106 3.42 2.25 -9.38
C ASN A 106 2.78 3.20 -8.35
N ASN A 107 3.01 3.01 -7.05
CA ASN A 107 2.54 3.94 -6.02
C ASN A 107 3.11 5.35 -6.21
N GLY A 108 4.41 5.49 -6.49
CA GLY A 108 5.05 6.77 -6.78
C GLY A 108 4.50 7.42 -8.05
N ALA A 109 4.30 6.63 -9.11
CA ALA A 109 3.72 7.11 -10.36
C ALA A 109 2.25 7.57 -10.19
N LEU A 110 1.46 6.84 -9.40
CA LEU A 110 0.09 7.24 -9.05
C LEU A 110 0.09 8.52 -8.19
N ALA A 111 0.94 8.60 -7.17
CA ALA A 111 1.07 9.78 -6.33
C ALA A 111 1.47 11.03 -7.16
N GLY A 112 2.37 10.86 -8.13
CA GLY A 112 2.78 11.93 -9.05
C GLY A 112 1.64 12.51 -9.89
N MET A 113 0.50 11.83 -10.02
CA MET A 113 -0.70 12.42 -10.64
C MET A 113 -1.36 13.49 -9.78
N PHE A 114 -1.17 13.43 -8.46
CA PHE A 114 -1.73 14.37 -7.49
C PHE A 114 -0.74 15.48 -7.11
N PHE A 115 0.55 15.23 -7.27
CA PHE A 115 1.64 16.15 -6.93
C PHE A 115 2.58 16.32 -8.15
N PRO A 116 2.12 17.00 -9.21
CA PRO A 116 2.84 17.06 -10.49
C PRO A 116 4.05 17.99 -10.48
N GLU A 117 4.27 18.77 -9.42
CA GLU A 117 5.32 19.79 -9.34
C GLU A 117 6.73 19.19 -9.27
N ALA A 118 6.86 17.98 -8.70
CA ALA A 118 8.11 17.25 -8.62
C ALA A 118 7.88 15.73 -8.59
N PRO A 119 8.85 14.91 -9.04
CA PRO A 119 8.76 13.45 -8.92
C PRO A 119 8.62 12.96 -7.47
N ILE A 120 7.81 11.91 -7.27
CA ILE A 120 7.64 11.18 -5.99
C ILE A 120 8.19 9.76 -6.14
N GLY A 121 8.66 9.17 -5.03
CA GLY A 121 9.12 7.77 -4.98
C GLY A 121 10.52 7.55 -5.55
N MET A 122 11.28 8.62 -5.81
CA MET A 122 12.63 8.55 -6.37
C MET A 122 13.61 9.42 -5.57
N ILE A 123 14.81 8.90 -5.33
CA ILE A 123 15.91 9.68 -4.73
C ILE A 123 16.78 10.24 -5.86
N LYS A 124 16.45 11.44 -6.33
CA LYS A 124 17.22 12.17 -7.35
C LYS A 124 17.07 13.69 -7.18
N PRO A 125 18.02 14.50 -7.68
CA PRO A 125 17.88 15.96 -7.70
C PRO A 125 16.55 16.40 -8.34
N GLY A 126 15.85 17.32 -7.69
CA GLY A 126 14.56 17.86 -8.15
C GLY A 126 13.32 17.05 -7.79
N ALA A 127 13.45 15.86 -7.18
CA ALA A 127 12.32 15.12 -6.61
C ALA A 127 11.90 15.69 -5.24
N TYR A 128 10.68 15.38 -4.80
CA TYR A 128 10.30 15.63 -3.41
C TYR A 128 11.23 14.87 -2.47
N ALA A 129 11.69 15.53 -1.42
CA ALA A 129 12.50 14.91 -0.37
C ALA A 129 11.60 14.13 0.60
N ASP A 130 10.99 13.06 0.09
CA ASP A 130 10.20 12.08 0.82
C ASP A 130 11.12 10.90 1.21
N LEU A 131 11.59 10.90 2.45
CA LEU A 131 12.64 10.01 2.92
C LEU A 131 12.28 9.40 4.27
N MET A 132 12.73 8.16 4.48
CA MET A 132 12.70 7.51 5.79
C MET A 132 14.09 6.97 6.13
N MET A 133 14.50 7.11 7.39
CA MET A 133 15.71 6.47 7.91
C MET A 133 15.31 5.20 8.64
N VAL A 134 15.97 4.09 8.29
CA VAL A 134 15.69 2.76 8.85
C VAL A 134 16.92 2.27 9.58
N ASP A 135 16.78 2.05 10.89
CA ASP A 135 17.81 1.47 11.74
C ASP A 135 17.84 -0.05 11.54
N TYR A 136 18.56 -0.47 10.50
CA TYR A 136 18.66 -1.86 10.07
C TYR A 136 20.13 -2.30 9.97
N TYR A 137 20.48 -3.32 10.73
CA TYR A 137 21.80 -3.95 10.69
C TYR A 137 21.69 -5.34 10.01
N PRO A 138 22.06 -5.46 8.73
CA PRO A 138 21.87 -6.71 7.99
C PRO A 138 22.85 -7.79 8.45
N THR A 139 22.36 -9.03 8.61
CA THR A 139 23.19 -10.22 8.92
C THR A 139 23.79 -10.88 7.67
N THR A 140 23.42 -10.42 6.48
CA THR A 140 23.93 -10.86 5.17
C THR A 140 24.30 -9.64 4.33
N PRO A 141 25.14 -9.78 3.28
CA PRO A 141 25.47 -8.65 2.42
C PRO A 141 24.21 -7.98 1.85
N LEU A 142 24.10 -6.66 2.02
CA LEU A 142 23.00 -5.86 1.47
C LEU A 142 23.43 -5.25 0.14
N THR A 143 22.68 -5.54 -0.92
CA THR A 143 22.90 -5.04 -2.28
C THR A 143 21.58 -4.57 -2.87
N GLU A 144 21.62 -3.78 -3.94
CA GLU A 144 20.41 -3.35 -4.66
C GLU A 144 19.56 -4.55 -5.11
N GLY A 145 20.21 -5.59 -5.63
CA GLY A 145 19.54 -6.78 -6.15
C GLY A 145 18.89 -7.67 -5.09
N ASN A 146 19.19 -7.49 -3.79
CA ASN A 146 18.57 -8.28 -2.71
C ASN A 146 17.81 -7.45 -1.67
N LEU A 147 17.84 -6.11 -1.76
CA LEU A 147 17.12 -5.20 -0.87
C LEU A 147 15.63 -5.57 -0.70
N PRO A 148 14.86 -5.96 -1.75
CA PRO A 148 13.46 -6.32 -1.57
C PRO A 148 13.25 -7.46 -0.57
N TRP A 149 14.15 -8.44 -0.53
CA TRP A 149 14.09 -9.56 0.40
C TRP A 149 14.58 -9.20 1.79
N HIS A 150 15.52 -8.26 1.92
CA HIS A 150 15.85 -7.67 3.22
C HIS A 150 14.65 -6.91 3.80
N ILE A 151 13.87 -6.19 2.99
CA ILE A 151 12.62 -5.55 3.45
C ILE A 151 11.59 -6.61 3.88
N LEU A 152 11.36 -7.62 3.03
CA LEU A 152 10.37 -8.65 3.32
C LEU A 152 10.68 -9.46 4.59
N PHE A 153 11.94 -9.78 4.84
CA PHE A 153 12.30 -10.73 5.91
C PHE A 153 13.05 -10.11 7.08
N GLY A 154 13.62 -8.93 6.93
CA GLY A 154 14.42 -8.27 7.96
C GLY A 154 13.78 -7.01 8.53
N PHE A 155 12.92 -6.31 7.78
CA PHE A 155 12.44 -5.00 8.20
C PHE A 155 11.16 -5.10 9.05
N HIS A 156 11.07 -4.20 10.03
CA HIS A 156 9.91 -4.00 10.89
C HIS A 156 9.63 -2.51 11.05
N SER A 157 8.37 -2.09 11.11
CA SER A 157 7.99 -0.67 11.17
C SER A 157 8.66 0.10 12.32
N SER A 158 8.91 -0.56 13.45
CA SER A 158 9.63 0.01 14.60
C SER A 158 11.08 0.40 14.31
N MET A 159 11.67 -0.07 13.21
CA MET A 159 13.02 0.29 12.77
C MET A 159 13.08 1.67 12.13
N VAL A 160 11.95 2.27 11.74
CA VAL A 160 11.94 3.63 11.19
C VAL A 160 12.26 4.63 12.32
N THR A 161 13.30 5.44 12.12
CA THR A 161 13.76 6.42 13.13
C THR A 161 13.43 7.86 12.75
N THR A 162 13.42 8.18 11.46
CA THR A 162 13.19 9.54 10.96
C THR A 162 12.30 9.48 9.72
N THR A 163 11.37 10.42 9.60
CA THR A 163 10.49 10.57 8.44
C THR A 163 10.50 12.02 7.99
N ILE A 164 10.77 12.23 6.71
CA ILE A 164 10.82 13.52 6.02
C ILE A 164 9.80 13.47 4.88
N VAL A 165 8.98 14.51 4.75
CA VAL A 165 8.03 14.66 3.64
C VAL A 165 8.23 16.04 3.03
N ALA A 166 8.48 16.08 1.71
CA ALA A 166 8.79 17.28 0.95
C ALA A 166 9.88 18.16 1.61
N GLY A 167 10.88 17.53 2.23
CA GLY A 167 11.97 18.21 2.94
C GLY A 167 11.65 18.67 4.36
N ARG A 168 10.41 18.47 4.84
CA ARG A 168 10.01 18.76 6.22
C ARG A 168 10.17 17.52 7.09
N LEU A 169 10.93 17.64 8.18
CA LEU A 169 11.01 16.61 9.22
C LEU A 169 9.66 16.50 9.94
N LEU A 170 9.05 15.31 9.87
CA LEU A 170 7.83 14.99 10.61
C LEU A 170 8.09 14.17 11.87
N MET A 171 9.11 13.31 11.82
CA MET A 171 9.59 12.51 12.94
C MET A 171 11.12 12.49 12.92
N ARG A 172 11.76 12.58 14.09
CA ARG A 172 13.22 12.46 14.26
C ARG A 172 13.53 11.63 15.49
N ASP A 173 14.42 10.66 15.37
CA ASP A 173 14.83 9.77 16.48
C ASP A 173 13.61 9.14 17.20
N ARG A 174 12.60 8.75 16.42
CA ARG A 174 11.28 8.22 16.86
C ARG A 174 10.41 9.20 17.64
N GLN A 175 10.75 10.49 17.66
CA GLN A 175 9.92 11.55 18.24
C GLN A 175 9.14 12.27 17.15
N LEU A 176 7.81 12.29 17.27
CA LEU A 176 6.92 13.05 16.39
C LEU A 176 7.11 14.55 16.65
N LEU A 177 7.29 15.34 15.58
CA LEU A 177 7.57 16.78 15.67
C LEU A 177 6.33 17.63 15.36
N THR A 178 5.24 17.01 14.93
CA THR A 178 4.06 17.70 14.38
C THR A 178 2.74 17.27 15.03
N LEU A 179 2.78 16.26 15.90
CA LEU A 179 1.61 15.66 16.53
C LEU A 179 1.92 15.37 18.00
N ASP A 180 0.97 15.66 18.89
CA ASP A 180 0.99 15.18 20.27
C ASP A 180 0.22 13.86 20.34
N GLU A 181 0.96 12.75 20.42
CA GLU A 181 0.37 11.41 20.44
C GLU A 181 -0.52 11.18 21.66
N LYS A 182 -0.19 11.77 22.82
CA LYS A 182 -0.94 11.59 24.06
C LYS A 182 -2.26 12.35 23.99
N GLU A 183 -2.22 13.60 23.54
CA GLU A 183 -3.42 14.42 23.34
C GLU A 183 -4.36 13.76 22.33
N ILE A 184 -3.84 13.34 21.17
CA ILE A 184 -4.65 12.68 20.13
C ILE A 184 -5.27 11.38 20.66
N SER A 185 -4.49 10.56 21.38
CA SER A 185 -4.98 9.30 21.94
C SER A 185 -6.04 9.53 23.02
N ALA A 186 -5.85 10.50 23.90
CA ALA A 186 -6.84 10.86 24.92
C ALA A 186 -8.14 11.35 24.26
N ARG A 187 -8.02 12.23 23.26
CA ARG A 187 -9.19 12.74 22.52
C ARG A 187 -9.93 11.63 21.79
N ALA A 188 -9.22 10.67 21.20
CA ALA A 188 -9.85 9.51 20.58
C ALA A 188 -10.62 8.68 21.62
N GLN A 189 -10.04 8.42 22.79
CA GLN A 189 -10.68 7.68 23.88
C GLN A 189 -11.97 8.35 24.38
N GLU A 190 -12.00 9.68 24.46
CA GLU A 190 -13.21 10.43 24.83
C GLU A 190 -14.36 10.23 23.83
N LEU A 191 -14.06 10.04 22.54
CA LEU A 191 -15.06 9.92 21.48
C LEU A 191 -15.55 8.48 21.27
N VAL A 192 -14.78 7.49 21.73
CA VAL A 192 -15.08 6.06 21.53
C VAL A 192 -16.46 5.65 22.08
N PRO A 193 -16.90 6.07 23.29
CA PRO A 193 -18.22 5.71 23.80
C PRO A 193 -19.36 6.12 22.86
N ASP A 194 -19.36 7.37 22.38
CA ASP A 194 -20.39 7.90 21.47
C ASP A 194 -20.42 7.16 20.14
N VAL A 195 -19.25 6.73 19.64
CA VAL A 195 -19.16 5.91 18.42
C VAL A 195 -19.82 4.55 18.63
N TRP A 196 -19.57 3.91 19.78
CA TRP A 196 -20.16 2.61 20.10
C TRP A 196 -21.67 2.70 20.36
N GLU A 197 -22.13 3.71 21.08
CA GLU A 197 -23.57 3.94 21.29
C GLU A 197 -24.29 4.14 19.95
N ARG A 198 -23.72 4.97 19.07
CA ARG A 198 -24.26 5.16 17.72
C ARG A 198 -24.26 3.86 16.92
N TYR A 199 -23.17 3.10 16.96
CA TYR A 199 -23.09 1.81 16.27
C TYR A 199 -24.19 0.85 16.76
N GLN A 200 -24.34 0.70 18.08
CA GLN A 200 -25.36 -0.15 18.70
C GLN A 200 -26.78 0.29 18.32
N SER A 201 -27.03 1.58 18.11
CA SER A 201 -28.34 2.05 17.65
C SER A 201 -28.74 1.56 16.24
N PHE A 202 -27.77 1.14 15.41
CA PHE A 202 -27.99 0.60 14.07
C PHE A 202 -27.93 -0.93 13.99
N VAL A 203 -27.38 -1.58 15.01
CA VAL A 203 -27.30 -3.05 15.06
C VAL A 203 -28.54 -3.54 15.78
N PRO A 204 -29.40 -4.36 15.15
CA PRO A 204 -30.52 -4.98 15.86
C PRO A 204 -29.99 -5.74 17.07
N ASP A 205 -30.68 -5.64 18.21
CA ASP A 205 -30.49 -6.63 19.27
C ASP A 205 -30.88 -8.00 18.67
N ASP A 206 -29.93 -8.95 18.65
CA ASP A 206 -30.15 -10.32 18.20
C ASP A 206 -31.32 -11.01 18.94
#